data_AF-A0A2U0HWI7-F1
#
_entry.id   AF-A0A2U0HWI7-F1
#
_cell.length_a   1.000
_cell.length_b   1.000
_cell.length_c   1.000
_cell.angle_alpha   90.00
_cell.angle_beta   90.00
_cell.angle_gamma   90.00
#
_symmetry.space_group_name_H-M   'P 1'
#
loop_
_entity.id
_entity.type
_entity.pdbx_description
1 polymer ?
#
loop_
_entity_poly.entity_id
_entity_poly.type
_entity_poly.pdbx_seq_one_letter_code
_entity_poly.pdbx_strand_id
1 'polypeptide(L)'
;MAQEPKENINLPETPDPEKVPRDISLYQPVPVLRLTFKVTEEGYQLVSTDRILGAPSTAIVQDRPLRITAFGKQNEPLKTVSKPNPLEVRTAGTDRAGFARLDEATVTVFFDKPDQLGSVRIQLFENNEPVYEQTFEVQ
;
A
#
# COMPACT_ATOMS: atom_id res chain seq x y z
N MET A 1 -1.87 57.67 -42.93
CA MET A 1 -2.04 57.52 -41.48
C MET A 1 -2.51 56.10 -41.23
N ALA A 2 -1.61 55.22 -40.80
CA ALA A 2 -1.93 53.81 -40.56
C ALA A 2 -2.41 53.65 -39.10
N GLN A 3 -3.55 53.00 -38.90
CA GLN A 3 -4.05 52.65 -37.57
C GLN A 3 -3.37 51.35 -37.11
N GLU A 4 -2.75 51.39 -35.93
CA GLU A 4 -2.26 50.18 -35.25
C GLU A 4 -3.46 49.35 -34.74
N PRO A 5 -3.49 48.02 -34.91
CA PRO A 5 -4.48 47.19 -34.25
C PRO A 5 -4.07 47.01 -32.79
N LYS A 6 -4.87 47.52 -31.86
CA LYS A 6 -4.79 47.14 -30.44
C LYS A 6 -5.26 45.69 -30.32
N GLU A 7 -4.31 44.77 -30.25
CA GLU A 7 -4.55 43.37 -29.91
C GLU A 7 -5.06 43.33 -28.46
N ASN A 8 -6.38 43.18 -28.30
CA ASN A 8 -7.00 43.00 -27.00
C ASN A 8 -6.76 41.54 -26.59
N ILE A 9 -5.61 41.28 -25.97
CA ILE A 9 -5.29 39.99 -25.38
C ILE A 9 -6.31 39.78 -24.25
N ASN A 10 -7.33 38.95 -24.51
CA ASN A 10 -8.14 38.37 -23.46
C ASN A 10 -7.19 37.51 -22.61
N LEU A 11 -6.67 38.08 -21.52
CA LEU A 11 -6.09 37.30 -20.46
C LEU A 11 -7.15 36.30 -20.01
N PRO A 12 -6.87 34.99 -19.96
CA PRO A 12 -7.83 34.05 -19.42
C PRO A 12 -8.17 34.51 -17.99
N GLU A 13 -9.46 34.60 -17.70
CA GLU A 13 -9.94 34.89 -16.35
C GLU A 13 -9.18 34.00 -15.37
N THR A 14 -8.57 34.63 -14.35
CA THR A 14 -8.00 33.90 -13.22
C THR A 14 -9.04 32.89 -12.76
N PRO A 15 -8.71 31.59 -12.73
CA PRO A 15 -9.69 30.57 -12.38
C PRO A 15 -10.25 30.91 -11.01
N ASP A 16 -11.58 31.01 -10.95
CA ASP A 16 -12.33 31.29 -9.75
C ASP A 16 -11.91 30.31 -8.63
N PRO A 17 -11.29 30.79 -7.54
CA PRO A 17 -10.80 29.92 -6.47
C PRO A 17 -11.91 29.12 -5.79
N GLU A 18 -13.19 29.49 -5.99
CA GLU A 18 -14.34 28.73 -5.51
C GLU A 18 -14.72 27.56 -6.45
N LYS A 19 -14.31 27.61 -7.72
CA LYS A 19 -14.53 26.55 -8.73
C LYS A 19 -13.36 25.59 -8.87
N VAL A 20 -12.23 25.84 -8.21
CA VAL A 20 -11.15 24.87 -8.07
C VAL A 20 -11.67 23.73 -7.18
N PRO A 21 -11.63 22.46 -7.63
CA PRO A 21 -11.96 21.33 -6.76
C PRO A 21 -11.13 21.43 -5.48
N ARG A 22 -11.80 21.69 -4.33
CA ARG A 22 -11.13 21.81 -3.02
C ARG A 22 -10.55 20.48 -2.53
N ASP A 23 -10.83 19.38 -3.23
CA ASP A 23 -10.43 18.02 -2.90
C ASP A 23 -9.21 17.52 -3.68
N ILE A 24 -8.25 18.38 -4.01
CA ILE A 24 -6.87 17.88 -4.24
C ILE A 24 -6.19 17.80 -2.87
N SER A 25 -6.64 16.86 -2.03
CA SER A 25 -5.86 16.44 -0.87
C SER A 25 -4.62 15.72 -1.39
N LEU A 26 -3.58 16.48 -1.72
CA LEU A 26 -2.25 15.93 -1.95
C LEU A 26 -1.84 15.23 -0.66
N TYR A 27 -1.73 13.90 -0.69
CA TYR A 27 -1.20 13.12 0.42
C TYR A 27 0.17 13.70 0.78
N GLN A 28 0.25 14.46 1.88
CA GLN A 28 1.53 14.87 2.41
C GLN A 28 2.24 13.61 2.93
N PRO A 29 3.50 13.38 2.54
CA PRO A 29 4.21 12.19 2.96
C PRO A 29 4.40 12.23 4.47
N VAL A 30 4.01 11.15 5.15
CA VAL A 30 4.14 11.02 6.61
C VAL A 30 5.28 10.05 6.95
N PRO A 31 5.89 10.15 8.14
CA PRO A 31 6.83 9.14 8.61
C PRO A 31 6.15 7.77 8.71
N VAL A 32 6.69 6.78 8.00
CA VAL A 32 6.22 5.39 8.00
C VAL A 32 7.38 4.43 8.22
N LEU A 33 7.07 3.25 8.78
CA LEU A 33 7.96 2.10 8.75
C LEU A 33 7.65 1.25 7.53
N ARG A 34 8.61 1.11 6.61
CA ARG A 34 8.58 0.16 5.51
C ARG A 34 9.09 -1.19 6.01
N LEU A 35 8.27 -2.22 5.88
CA LEU A 35 8.69 -3.60 6.04
C LEU A 35 8.59 -4.31 4.69
N THR A 36 9.67 -4.98 4.30
CA THR A 36 9.74 -5.75 3.06
C THR A 36 9.96 -7.21 3.41
N PHE A 37 9.10 -8.08 2.89
CA PHE A 37 9.20 -9.52 3.06
C PHE A 37 9.47 -10.19 1.72
N LYS A 38 10.47 -11.07 1.70
CA LYS A 38 10.60 -12.08 0.66
C LYS A 38 9.61 -13.20 0.97
N VAL A 39 8.93 -13.70 -0.06
CA VAL A 39 7.91 -14.74 0.05
C VAL A 39 8.31 -15.90 -0.83
N THR A 40 8.28 -17.10 -0.26
CA THR A 40 8.56 -18.38 -0.92
C THR A 40 7.46 -19.38 -0.55
N GLU A 41 7.48 -20.58 -1.11
CA GLU A 41 6.54 -21.63 -0.71
C GLU A 41 6.66 -22.04 0.76
N GLU A 42 7.85 -21.91 1.35
CA GLU A 42 8.10 -22.24 2.76
C GLU A 42 7.57 -21.18 3.73
N GLY A 43 7.30 -19.96 3.24
CA GLY A 43 6.76 -18.86 4.02
C GLY A 43 7.40 -17.51 3.73
N TYR A 44 7.42 -16.66 4.74
CA TYR A 44 7.82 -15.26 4.66
C TYR A 44 9.13 -15.02 5.41
N GLN A 45 9.98 -14.18 4.86
CA GLN A 45 11.22 -13.72 5.49
C GLN A 45 11.25 -12.20 5.48
N LEU A 46 11.37 -11.57 6.65
CA LEU A 46 11.60 -10.13 6.74
C LEU A 46 13.01 -9.82 6.21
N VAL A 47 13.09 -9.06 5.10
CA VAL A 47 14.36 -8.75 4.43
C VAL A 47 14.78 -7.28 4.58
N SER A 48 13.85 -6.37 4.88
CA SER A 48 14.21 -4.97 5.19
C SER A 48 13.18 -4.30 6.10
N THR A 49 13.70 -3.40 6.94
CA THR A 49 12.96 -2.55 7.87
C THR A 49 13.54 -1.15 7.81
N ASP A 50 12.81 -0.19 7.25
CA ASP A 50 13.33 1.16 7.00
C ASP A 50 12.33 2.24 7.41
N ARG A 51 12.82 3.33 8.00
CA ARG A 51 12.01 4.53 8.24
C ARG A 51 12.10 5.45 7.03
N ILE A 52 10.96 5.78 6.43
CA ILE A 52 10.89 6.67 5.26
C ILE A 52 9.73 7.66 5.40
N LEU A 53 9.69 8.66 4.52
CA LEU A 53 8.51 9.50 4.30
C LEU A 53 7.68 8.91 3.16
N GLY A 54 6.40 8.65 3.39
CA GLY A 54 5.54 8.02 2.38
C GLY A 54 4.07 7.94 2.80
N ALA A 55 3.28 7.23 1.99
CA ALA A 55 1.89 6.94 2.31
C ALA A 55 1.80 5.61 3.09
N PRO A 56 1.04 5.55 4.19
CA PRO A 56 0.82 4.30 4.90
C PRO A 56 -0.04 3.36 4.04
N SER A 57 0.17 2.05 4.18
CA SER A 57 -0.66 1.05 3.53
C SER A 57 -2.12 1.24 3.94
N THR A 58 -3.04 1.19 2.98
CA THR A 58 -4.48 1.27 3.25
C THR A 58 -4.97 0.01 3.97
N ALA A 59 -5.93 0.17 4.88
CA ALA A 59 -6.50 -0.93 5.64
C ALA A 59 -7.58 -1.70 4.84
N ILE A 60 -7.69 -2.99 5.20
CA ILE A 60 -8.66 -4.07 4.88
C ILE A 60 -9.54 -3.95 3.61
N VAL A 61 -9.34 -4.93 2.73
CA VAL A 61 -10.40 -5.61 1.96
C VAL A 61 -10.58 -6.98 2.62
N GLN A 62 -11.80 -7.32 3.08
CA GLN A 62 -12.04 -8.50 3.94
C GLN A 62 -11.75 -9.84 3.25
N ASP A 63 -11.85 -9.89 1.92
CA ASP A 63 -11.76 -11.11 1.09
C ASP A 63 -10.37 -11.34 0.48
N ARG A 64 -9.32 -10.86 1.15
CA ARG A 64 -7.94 -11.01 0.67
C ARG A 64 -7.22 -12.11 1.45
N PRO A 65 -6.47 -13.00 0.78
CA PRO A 65 -5.86 -14.17 1.39
C PRO A 65 -4.70 -13.80 2.32
N LEU A 66 -3.92 -12.76 2.03
CA LEU A 66 -2.82 -12.34 2.91
C LEU A 66 -3.30 -11.25 3.86
N ARG A 67 -3.15 -11.46 5.17
CA ARG A 67 -3.37 -10.46 6.21
C ARG A 67 -2.07 -10.21 6.96
N ILE A 68 -1.72 -8.94 7.10
CA ILE A 68 -0.53 -8.49 7.81
C ILE A 68 -1.00 -7.54 8.92
N THR A 69 -0.93 -8.01 10.15
CA THR A 69 -1.40 -7.29 11.34
C THR A 69 -0.23 -6.78 12.15
N ALA A 70 -0.13 -5.46 12.28
CA ALA A 70 0.80 -4.76 13.13
C ALA A 70 0.31 -4.72 14.58
N PHE A 71 1.19 -5.05 15.50
CA PHE A 71 0.98 -4.96 16.94
C PHE A 71 1.95 -3.94 17.55
N GLY A 72 1.47 -3.20 18.55
CA GLY A 72 2.28 -2.26 19.28
C GLY A 72 3.24 -2.95 20.26
N LYS A 73 4.09 -2.16 20.92
CA LYS A 73 5.07 -2.66 21.90
C LYS A 73 4.43 -3.36 23.12
N GLN A 74 3.13 -3.17 23.35
CA GLN A 74 2.36 -3.84 24.41
C GLN A 74 1.45 -4.94 23.84
N ASN A 75 1.73 -5.39 22.61
CA ASN A 75 0.98 -6.42 21.88
C ASN A 75 -0.50 -6.05 21.59
N GLU A 76 -0.81 -4.75 21.57
CA GLU A 76 -2.10 -4.23 21.16
C GLU A 76 -2.21 -4.15 19.63
N PRO A 77 -3.34 -4.52 19.00
CA PRO A 77 -3.48 -4.42 17.56
C PRO A 77 -3.52 -2.95 17.12
N LEU A 78 -2.61 -2.57 16.21
CA LEU A 78 -2.53 -1.21 15.66
C LEU A 78 -3.22 -1.10 14.31
N LYS A 79 -2.92 -2.04 13.40
CA LYS A 79 -3.41 -1.98 12.01
C LYS A 79 -3.35 -3.33 11.32
N THR A 80 -4.34 -3.64 10.50
CA THR A 80 -4.30 -4.79 9.59
C THR A 80 -4.34 -4.32 8.13
N VAL A 81 -3.41 -4.83 7.34
CA VAL A 81 -3.33 -4.63 5.89
C VAL A 81 -3.62 -5.97 5.22
N SER A 82 -4.55 -5.97 4.26
CA SER A 82 -4.85 -7.18 3.49
C SER A 82 -4.35 -7.06 2.06
N LYS A 83 -3.76 -8.12 1.51
CA LYS A 83 -3.18 -8.17 0.16
C LYS A 83 -3.56 -9.46 -0.57
N PRO A 84 -3.53 -9.48 -1.92
CA PRO A 84 -3.52 -10.73 -2.68
C PRO A 84 -2.38 -11.65 -2.22
N ASN A 85 -2.49 -12.95 -2.52
CA ASN A 85 -1.39 -13.89 -2.32
C ASN A 85 -0.26 -13.45 -3.27
N PRO A 86 0.93 -13.06 -2.77
CA PRO A 86 2.00 -12.52 -3.61
C PRO A 86 2.60 -13.58 -4.55
N LEU A 87 2.44 -14.86 -4.25
CA LEU A 87 2.85 -15.94 -5.15
C LEU A 87 1.84 -16.18 -6.29
N GLU A 88 0.63 -15.62 -6.23
CA GLU A 88 -0.40 -15.81 -7.24
C GLU A 88 -0.50 -14.61 -8.19
N VAL A 89 -0.20 -14.85 -9.47
CA VAL A 89 -0.36 -13.87 -10.54
C VAL A 89 -1.56 -14.23 -11.41
N ARG A 90 -2.46 -13.27 -11.62
CA ARG A 90 -3.57 -13.44 -12.55
C ARG A 90 -3.04 -13.54 -13.98
N THR A 91 -3.30 -14.67 -14.64
CA THR A 91 -2.99 -14.85 -16.07
C THR A 91 -4.17 -14.38 -16.92
N ALA A 92 -4.30 -13.06 -17.12
CA ALA A 92 -5.34 -12.54 -18.00
C ALA A 92 -5.10 -13.02 -19.45
N GLY A 93 -6.14 -13.55 -20.11
CA GLY A 93 -6.10 -13.91 -21.53
C GLY A 93 -5.73 -15.36 -21.87
N THR A 94 -5.61 -16.25 -20.88
CA THR A 94 -5.63 -17.70 -21.15
C THR A 94 -7.05 -18.22 -20.95
N ASP A 95 -7.50 -19.18 -21.77
CA ASP A 95 -8.83 -19.81 -21.66
C ASP A 95 -9.04 -20.61 -20.35
N ARG A 96 -8.14 -20.45 -19.38
CA ARG A 96 -8.21 -20.99 -18.03
C ARG A 96 -8.31 -19.82 -17.05
N ALA A 97 -9.39 -19.79 -16.28
CA ALA A 97 -9.42 -19.03 -15.04
C ALA A 97 -8.40 -19.66 -14.06
N GLY A 98 -7.13 -19.27 -14.18
CA GLY A 98 -6.03 -19.86 -13.42
C GLY A 98 -5.03 -18.80 -12.98
N PHE A 99 -4.67 -18.83 -11.70
CA PHE A 99 -3.52 -18.10 -11.21
C PHE A 99 -2.26 -18.88 -11.62
N ALA A 100 -1.21 -18.19 -12.07
CA ALA A 100 0.12 -18.75 -12.11
C ALA A 100 0.76 -18.59 -10.73
N ARG A 101 1.49 -19.62 -10.27
CA ARG A 101 2.23 -19.60 -9.02
C ARG A 101 3.69 -19.25 -9.30
N LEU A 102 4.21 -18.26 -8.58
CA LEU A 102 5.62 -17.88 -8.59
C LEU A 102 6.38 -18.68 -7.52
N ASP A 103 7.65 -18.98 -7.78
CA ASP A 103 8.54 -19.60 -6.78
C ASP A 103 8.92 -18.60 -5.66
N GLU A 104 9.03 -17.32 -6.03
CA GLU A 104 9.42 -16.23 -5.15
C GLU A 104 8.72 -14.93 -5.51
N ALA A 105 8.34 -14.16 -4.49
CA ALA A 105 7.79 -12.82 -4.62
C ALA A 105 8.26 -11.89 -3.50
N THR A 106 7.93 -10.61 -3.60
CA THR A 106 8.17 -9.62 -2.53
C THR A 106 6.87 -8.93 -2.15
N VAL A 107 6.64 -8.75 -0.86
CA VAL A 107 5.55 -7.93 -0.34
C VAL A 107 6.09 -6.84 0.56
N THR A 108 5.68 -5.60 0.28
CA THR A 108 6.06 -4.43 1.08
C THR A 108 4.82 -3.84 1.74
N VAL A 109 4.94 -3.45 3.02
CA VAL A 109 3.91 -2.75 3.78
C VAL A 109 4.49 -1.52 4.47
N PHE A 110 3.66 -0.49 4.61
CA PHE A 110 4.01 0.76 5.27
C PHE A 110 3.07 0.98 6.46
N PHE A 111 3.62 1.07 7.66
CA PHE A 111 2.87 1.35 8.88
C PHE A 111 3.09 2.79 9.34
N ASP A 112 1.99 3.51 9.53
CA ASP A 112 2.01 4.78 10.25
C ASP A 112 2.32 4.53 11.73
N LYS A 113 3.02 5.48 12.37
CA LYS A 113 3.53 5.39 13.76
C LYS A 113 4.67 4.36 13.93
N PRO A 114 5.81 4.55 13.24
CA PRO A 114 6.96 3.63 13.31
C PRO A 114 7.46 3.36 14.73
N ASP A 115 7.37 4.34 15.65
CA ASP A 115 7.90 4.21 17.01
C ASP A 115 7.00 3.39 17.96
N GLN A 116 5.76 3.12 17.56
CA GLN A 116 4.79 2.35 18.36
C GLN A 116 4.79 0.86 18.01
N LEU A 117 5.27 0.49 16.83
CA LEU A 117 5.27 -0.89 16.34
C LEU A 117 6.23 -1.76 17.18
N GLY A 118 5.74 -2.90 17.64
CA GLY A 118 6.53 -3.92 18.35
C GLY A 118 6.71 -5.18 17.51
N SER A 119 5.64 -5.67 16.88
CA SER A 119 5.71 -6.87 16.05
C SER A 119 4.70 -6.84 14.90
N VAL A 120 4.87 -7.75 13.95
CA VAL A 120 3.96 -7.95 12.82
C VAL A 120 3.64 -9.42 12.67
N ARG A 121 2.35 -9.75 12.64
CA ARG A 121 1.84 -11.08 12.31
C ARG A 121 1.41 -11.14 10.86
N ILE A 122 1.95 -12.11 10.14
CA ILE A 122 1.54 -12.47 8.79
C ILE A 122 0.64 -13.71 8.89
N GLN A 123 -0.50 -13.67 8.23
CA GLN A 123 -1.43 -14.78 8.11
C GLN A 123 -1.83 -14.96 6.64
N LEU A 124 -1.74 -16.19 6.13
CA LEU A 124 -2.28 -16.55 4.82
C LEU A 124 -3.55 -17.38 5.02
N PHE A 125 -4.61 -17.00 4.33
CA PHE A 125 -5.90 -17.65 4.34
C PHE A 125 -6.16 -18.30 2.98
N GLU A 126 -6.54 -19.57 2.99
CA GLU A 126 -7.12 -20.26 1.84
C GLU A 126 -8.54 -20.67 2.20
N ASN A 127 -9.52 -20.32 1.34
CA ASN A 127 -10.94 -20.58 1.61
C ASN A 127 -11.42 -20.09 3.00
N ASN A 128 -10.91 -18.95 3.45
CA ASN A 128 -11.16 -18.36 4.78
C ASN A 128 -10.59 -19.12 5.98
N GLU A 129 -9.78 -20.16 5.77
CA GLU A 129 -9.05 -20.85 6.83
C GLU A 129 -7.57 -20.42 6.85
N PRO A 130 -6.99 -20.13 8.03
CA PRO A 130 -5.58 -19.78 8.11
C PRO A 130 -4.72 -21.02 7.85
N VAL A 131 -3.95 -21.00 6.75
CA VAL A 131 -3.02 -22.08 6.37
C VAL A 131 -1.58 -21.80 6.78
N TYR A 132 -1.27 -20.54 7.10
CA TYR A 132 0.04 -20.12 7.56
C TYR A 132 -0.09 -18.93 8.51
N GLU A 133 0.73 -18.94 9.57
CA GLU A 133 0.87 -17.84 10.52
C GLU A 133 2.33 -17.71 10.97
N GLN A 134 2.90 -16.51 10.90
CA GLN A 134 4.22 -16.20 11.48
C GLN A 134 4.25 -14.79 12.05
N THR A 135 4.92 -14.62 13.18
CA THR A 135 5.13 -13.31 13.83
C THR A 135 6.59 -12.89 13.72
N PHE A 136 6.83 -11.62 13.41
CA PHE A 136 8.13 -10.99 13.30
C PHE A 136 8.23 -9.84 14.30
N GLU A 137 9.22 -9.89 15.18
CA GLU A 137 9.55 -8.76 16.05
C GLU A 137 10.21 -7.65 15.22
N VAL A 138 9.83 -6.41 15.49
CA VAL A 138 10.37 -5.22 14.83
C VAL A 138 11.30 -4.53 15.81
N GLN A 139 12.59 -4.51 15.50
CA GLN A 139 13.64 -3.84 16.29
C GLN A 139 13.72 -2.34 16.01
#